data_AF-Q2F9V8-F1
#
_entry.id   AF-Q2F9V8-F1
#
_cell.length_a   1.000
_cell.length_b   1.000
_cell.length_c   1.000
_cell.angle_alpha   90.00
_cell.angle_beta   90.00
_cell.angle_gamma   90.00
#
_symmetry.space_group_name_H-M   'P 1'
#
loop_
_entity.id
_entity.type
_entity.pdbx_description
1 polymer ?
#
loop_
_entity_poly.entity_id
_entity_poly.type
_entity_poly.pdbx_seq_one_letter_code
_entity_poly.pdbx_strand_id
1 'polypeptide(L)'
;MINMKNIDEFGQLISKSLRDQALERCVDIIERKVKSQECIEINDSLSSLTDEQISVVKRLVTSCIDTGIHDFLYTLGEKQDELSVSINGKDIAKESDGLNGELFSDDGWFAKYSKYGESGI
;
A
#
# COMPACT_ATOMS: atom_id res chain seq x y z
N MET A 1 -12.95 2.36 -27.57
CA MET A 1 -11.79 2.61 -26.71
C MET A 1 -12.09 1.91 -25.40
N ILE A 2 -11.28 0.92 -25.02
CA ILE A 2 -11.53 0.05 -23.88
C ILE A 2 -11.39 0.91 -22.62
N ASN A 3 -12.48 1.02 -21.87
CA ASN A 3 -12.61 1.76 -20.62
C ASN A 3 -11.78 1.02 -19.55
N MET A 4 -10.49 1.35 -19.41
CA MET A 4 -9.74 0.99 -18.20
C MET A 4 -10.45 1.75 -17.06
N LYS A 5 -11.21 0.99 -16.27
CA LYS A 5 -12.27 1.50 -15.38
C LYS A 5 -11.63 2.39 -14.32
N ASN A 6 -12.31 3.47 -13.89
CA ASN A 6 -11.83 4.38 -12.83
C ASN A 6 -11.30 3.65 -11.57
N ILE A 7 -11.78 2.45 -11.31
CA ILE A 7 -11.30 1.54 -10.26
C ILE A 7 -9.83 1.12 -10.43
N ASP A 8 -9.35 0.90 -11.67
CA ASP A 8 -7.95 0.57 -11.96
C ASP A 8 -7.04 1.77 -11.73
N GLU A 9 -7.52 2.98 -12.04
CA GLU A 9 -6.81 4.23 -11.74
C GLU A 9 -6.67 4.41 -10.23
N PHE A 10 -7.74 4.15 -9.47
CA PHE A 10 -7.68 4.15 -8.02
C PHE A 10 -6.74 3.07 -7.48
N GLY A 11 -6.81 1.85 -8.01
CA GLY A 11 -5.93 0.75 -7.61
C GLY A 11 -4.45 1.04 -7.86
N GLN A 12 -4.12 1.74 -8.95
CA GLN A 12 -2.77 2.23 -9.21
C GLN A 12 -2.33 3.29 -8.20
N LEU A 13 -3.22 4.21 -7.80
CA LEU A 13 -2.92 5.19 -6.76
C LEU A 13 -2.64 4.50 -5.43
N ILE A 14 -3.49 3.56 -5.01
CA ILE A 14 -3.31 2.79 -3.77
C ILE A 14 -2.01 1.98 -3.80
N SER A 15 -1.74 1.29 -4.91
CA SER A 15 -0.56 0.42 -5.00
C SER A 15 0.73 1.22 -5.11
N LYS A 16 0.81 2.17 -6.03
CA LYS A 16 2.06 2.87 -6.37
C LYS A 16 2.32 4.08 -5.48
N SER A 17 1.29 4.89 -5.25
CA SER A 17 1.46 6.18 -4.57
C SER A 17 1.31 6.09 -3.05
N LEU A 18 0.66 5.03 -2.55
CA LEU A 18 0.51 4.80 -1.11
C LEU A 18 1.36 3.62 -0.63
N ARG A 19 1.04 2.39 -1.04
CA ARG A 19 1.75 1.19 -0.55
C ARG A 19 3.23 1.21 -0.92
N ASP A 20 3.56 1.25 -2.21
CA ASP A 20 4.95 1.16 -2.68
C ASP A 20 5.81 2.29 -2.11
N GLN A 21 5.29 3.52 -2.04
CA GLN A 21 6.01 4.64 -1.43
C GLN A 21 6.28 4.42 0.06
N ALA A 22 5.33 3.85 0.82
CA ALA A 22 5.55 3.53 2.23
C ALA A 22 6.58 2.41 2.41
N LEU A 23 6.54 1.37 1.58
CA LEU A 23 7.51 0.27 1.62
C LEU A 23 8.90 0.72 1.16
N GLU A 24 9.00 1.53 0.11
CA GLU A 24 10.24 2.18 -0.34
C GLU A 24 10.86 2.99 0.79
N ARG A 25 10.06 3.78 1.51
CA ARG A 25 10.55 4.56 2.64
C ARG A 25 11.15 3.67 3.73
N CYS A 26 10.55 2.51 4.02
CA CYS A 26 11.12 1.54 4.95
C CYS A 26 12.49 1.04 4.46
N VAL A 27 12.59 0.63 3.19
CA VAL A 27 13.84 0.17 2.58
C VAL A 27 14.91 1.28 2.61
N ASP A 28 14.56 2.51 2.26
CA ASP A 28 15.48 3.63 2.26
C ASP A 28 15.99 3.99 3.66
N ILE A 29 15.18 3.79 4.70
CA ILE A 29 15.62 3.94 6.10
C ILE A 29 16.60 2.82 6.47
N ILE A 30 16.29 1.57 6.13
CA ILE A 30 17.18 0.41 6.38
C ILE A 30 18.52 0.56 5.63
N GLU A 31 18.51 1.13 4.43
CA GLU A 31 19.71 1.34 3.61
C GLU A 31 20.42 2.68 3.88
N ARG A 32 20.00 3.42 4.93
CA ARG A 32 20.59 4.70 5.33
C ARG A 32 20.56 5.77 4.22
N LYS A 33 19.59 5.71 3.32
CA LYS A 33 19.37 6.69 2.24
C LYS A 33 18.64 7.95 2.73
N VAL A 34 17.76 7.81 3.72
CA VAL A 34 17.08 8.95 4.36
C VAL A 34 18.02 9.65 5.36
N LYS A 35 18.13 10.98 5.29
CA LYS A 35 19.11 11.77 6.05
C LYS A 35 18.54 12.57 7.22
N SER A 36 17.25 12.43 7.52
CA SER A 36 16.68 13.02 8.75
C SER A 36 17.25 12.33 9.99
N GLN A 37 17.45 13.10 11.06
CA GLN A 37 18.06 12.62 12.31
C GLN A 37 17.33 11.40 12.88
N GLU A 38 15.99 11.45 12.95
CA GLU A 38 15.15 10.33 13.41
C GLU A 38 15.40 9.04 12.60
N CYS A 39 15.50 9.13 11.26
CA CYS A 39 15.72 7.96 10.43
C CYS A 39 17.15 7.39 10.57
N ILE A 40 18.13 8.26 10.85
CA ILE A 40 19.49 7.82 11.18
C ILE A 40 19.48 7.03 12.48
N GLU A 41 18.78 7.50 13.52
CA GLU A 41 18.67 6.81 14.80
C GLU A 41 17.95 5.46 14.70
N ILE A 42 16.90 5.39 13.86
CA ILE A 42 16.24 4.12 13.53
C ILE A 42 17.23 3.18 12.83
N ASN A 43 17.94 3.66 11.81
CA ASN A 43 18.94 2.86 11.10
C ASN A 43 20.06 2.34 12.02
N ASP A 44 20.59 3.20 12.89
CA ASP A 44 21.62 2.83 13.88
C ASP A 44 21.10 1.75 14.86
N SER A 45 19.82 1.81 15.23
CA SER A 45 19.20 0.77 16.05
C SER A 45 19.09 -0.57 15.30
N LEU A 46 18.77 -0.51 14.00
CA LEU A 46 18.65 -1.67 13.13
C LEU A 46 20.01 -2.29 12.76
N SER A 47 21.12 -1.54 12.82
CA SER A 47 22.43 -2.01 12.33
C SER A 47 23.02 -3.19 13.12
N SER A 48 22.47 -3.49 14.29
CA SER A 48 22.87 -4.64 15.12
C SER A 48 22.12 -5.93 14.79
N LEU A 49 21.07 -5.86 13.96
CA LEU A 49 20.24 -6.99 13.59
C LEU A 49 20.85 -7.80 12.45
N THR A 50 20.52 -9.09 12.40
CA THR A 50 20.86 -9.96 11.26
C THR A 50 19.94 -9.70 10.07
N ASP A 51 20.35 -10.12 8.88
CA ASP A 51 19.51 -10.03 7.67
C ASP A 51 18.15 -10.75 7.82
N GLU A 52 18.12 -11.86 8.56
CA GLU A 52 16.89 -12.59 8.87
C GLU A 52 15.96 -11.77 9.78
N GLN A 53 16.51 -11.11 10.80
CA GLN A 53 15.74 -10.23 11.68
C GLN A 53 15.23 -8.99 10.93
N ILE A 54 16.04 -8.42 10.05
CA ILE A 54 15.63 -7.31 9.17
C ILE A 54 14.51 -7.77 8.22
N SER A 55 14.59 -8.99 7.68
CA SER A 55 13.51 -9.56 6.85
C SER A 55 12.19 -9.68 7.61
N VAL A 56 12.22 -10.08 8.90
CA VAL A 56 11.03 -10.08 9.76
C VAL A 56 10.46 -8.67 9.93
N VAL A 57 11.31 -7.66 10.13
CA VAL A 57 10.87 -6.25 10.23
C VAL A 57 10.20 -5.78 8.94
N LYS A 58 10.78 -6.06 7.77
CA LYS A 58 10.19 -5.70 6.46
C LYS A 58 8.82 -6.32 6.26
N ARG A 59 8.68 -7.61 6.57
CA ARG A 59 7.39 -8.32 6.52
C ARG A 59 6.36 -7.74 7.50
N LEU A 60 6.77 -7.35 8.70
CA LEU A 60 5.90 -6.70 9.67
C LEU A 60 5.40 -5.35 9.14
N VAL A 61 6.29 -4.52 8.60
CA VAL A 61 5.93 -3.22 8.00
C VAL A 61 4.96 -3.42 6.83
N THR A 62 5.25 -4.36 5.92
CA THR A 62 4.34 -4.74 4.82
C THR A 62 2.96 -5.08 5.37
N SER A 63 2.88 -5.98 6.34
CA SER A 63 1.60 -6.40 6.93
C SER A 63 0.83 -5.24 7.57
N CYS A 64 1.51 -4.35 8.31
CA CYS A 64 0.85 -3.20 8.94
C CYS A 64 0.31 -2.20 7.90
N ILE A 65 1.08 -1.91 6.85
CA ILE A 65 0.63 -1.02 5.78
C ILE A 65 -0.55 -1.65 5.02
N ASP A 66 -0.45 -2.93 4.68
CA ASP A 66 -1.50 -3.64 3.94
C ASP A 66 -2.81 -3.71 4.73
N THR A 67 -2.73 -4.02 6.04
CA THR A 67 -3.91 -3.98 6.92
C THR A 67 -4.50 -2.57 7.00
N GLY A 68 -3.67 -1.53 7.14
CA GLY A 68 -4.16 -0.15 7.18
C GLY A 68 -4.89 0.27 5.89
N ILE A 69 -4.36 -0.14 4.73
CA ILE A 69 -5.00 0.10 3.43
C ILE A 69 -6.32 -0.69 3.34
N HIS A 70 -6.31 -1.97 3.70
CA HIS A 70 -7.50 -2.81 3.71
C HIS A 70 -8.63 -2.19 4.54
N ASP A 71 -8.34 -1.81 5.78
CA ASP A 71 -9.34 -1.28 6.72
C ASP A 71 -9.87 0.09 6.27
N PHE A 72 -9.00 0.91 5.68
CA PHE A 72 -9.41 2.17 5.06
C PHE A 72 -10.40 1.93 3.91
N LEU A 73 -10.10 1.01 2.99
CA LEU A 73 -10.97 0.69 1.86
C LEU A 73 -12.29 0.04 2.30
N TYR A 74 -12.25 -0.83 3.30
CA TYR A 74 -13.44 -1.40 3.91
C TYR A 74 -14.34 -0.29 4.47
N THR A 75 -13.76 0.65 5.22
CA THR A 75 -14.49 1.79 5.78
C THR A 75 -15.11 2.68 4.70
N LEU A 76 -14.40 2.92 3.58
CA LEU A 76 -14.95 3.67 2.46
C LEU A 76 -16.17 2.98 1.84
N GLY A 77 -16.13 1.64 1.71
CA GLY A 77 -17.26 0.87 1.23
C GLY A 77 -18.47 0.95 2.17
N GLU A 78 -18.25 0.74 3.47
CA GLU A 78 -19.32 0.76 4.49
C GLU A 78 -19.98 2.13 4.64
N LYS A 79 -19.23 3.21 4.40
CA LYS A 79 -19.70 4.59 4.56
C LYS A 79 -20.05 5.29 3.25
N GLN A 80 -20.26 4.56 2.16
CA GLN A 80 -20.48 5.14 0.83
C GLN A 80 -21.69 6.10 0.73
N ASP A 81 -22.66 6.01 1.64
CA ASP A 81 -23.80 6.93 1.72
C ASP A 81 -23.48 8.25 2.48
N GLU A 82 -22.41 8.28 3.27
CA GLU A 82 -21.96 9.43 4.08
C GLU A 82 -20.71 10.12 3.48
N LEU A 83 -19.84 9.33 2.86
CA LEU A 83 -18.54 9.74 2.33
C LEU A 83 -18.34 9.13 0.95
N SER A 84 -17.95 9.94 -0.02
CA SER A 84 -17.58 9.45 -1.35
C SER A 84 -16.17 9.87 -1.73
N VAL A 85 -15.46 8.94 -2.38
CA VAL A 85 -14.21 9.23 -3.08
C VAL A 85 -14.54 9.10 -4.57
N SER A 86 -14.19 10.11 -5.36
CA SER A 86 -14.55 10.13 -6.78
C SER A 86 -13.31 10.27 -7.67
N ILE A 87 -13.27 9.48 -8.73
CA ILE A 87 -12.31 9.63 -9.84
C ILE A 87 -13.10 9.98 -11.09
N ASN A 88 -12.71 11.06 -11.77
CA ASN A 88 -13.38 11.56 -12.98
C ASN A 88 -14.90 11.72 -12.78
N GLY A 89 -15.32 12.17 -11.60
CA GLY A 89 -16.72 12.39 -11.23
C GLY A 89 -17.54 11.13 -10.96
N LYS A 90 -16.92 9.94 -10.93
CA LYS A 90 -17.59 8.70 -10.51
C LYS A 90 -17.09 8.25 -9.17
N ASP A 91 -18.04 7.88 -8.32
CA ASP A 91 -17.77 7.29 -7.01
C ASP A 91 -17.16 5.90 -7.17
N ILE A 92 -15.97 5.71 -6.61
CA ILE A 92 -15.23 4.45 -6.75
C ILE A 92 -15.91 3.30 -5.99
N ALA A 93 -16.59 3.58 -4.87
CA ALA A 93 -17.22 2.54 -4.05
C ALA A 93 -18.38 1.87 -4.80
N LYS A 94 -19.04 2.62 -5.69
CA LYS A 94 -20.14 2.15 -6.53
C LYS A 94 -19.70 1.37 -7.77
N GLU A 95 -18.40 1.36 -8.06
CA GLU A 95 -17.82 0.66 -9.22
C GLU A 95 -17.21 -0.71 -8.84
N SER A 96 -17.29 -1.11 -7.56
CA SER A 96 -16.80 -2.39 -7.02
C SER A 96 -17.88 -3.05 -6.14
N ASP A 97 -17.89 -4.38 -6.10
CA ASP A 97 -18.71 -5.15 -5.15
C ASP A 97 -18.07 -5.22 -3.75
N GLY A 98 -16.87 -4.63 -3.58
CA GLY A 98 -16.17 -4.48 -2.31
C GLY A 98 -14.73 -4.02 -2.51
N LEU A 99 -14.46 -2.73 -2.25
CA LEU A 99 -13.16 -2.10 -2.54
C LEU A 99 -11.96 -2.79 -1.89
N ASN A 100 -12.11 -3.27 -0.65
CA ASN A 100 -11.04 -3.97 0.05
C ASN A 100 -10.71 -5.34 -0.56
N GLY A 101 -11.68 -5.97 -1.24
CA GLY A 101 -11.50 -7.22 -1.96
C GLY A 101 -10.65 -7.11 -3.23
N GLU A 102 -10.45 -5.90 -3.73
CA GLU A 102 -9.66 -5.63 -4.95
C GLU A 102 -8.14 -5.68 -4.70
N LEU A 103 -7.68 -5.72 -3.45
CA LEU A 103 -6.26 -5.61 -3.11
C LEU A 103 -5.44 -6.85 -3.49
N PHE A 104 -5.97 -8.02 -3.16
CA PHE A 104 -5.26 -9.30 -3.20
C PHE A 104 -5.81 -10.22 -4.29
N SER A 105 -5.11 -11.32 -4.58
CA SER A 105 -5.29 -12.30 -5.67
C SER A 105 -4.36 -12.06 -6.86
N ASP A 106 -4.24 -13.08 -7.72
CA ASP A 106 -3.50 -13.02 -8.98
C ASP A 106 -3.97 -11.86 -9.89
N ASP A 107 -5.23 -11.44 -9.72
CA ASP A 107 -5.85 -10.32 -10.42
C ASP A 107 -6.04 -9.07 -9.53
N GLY A 108 -5.51 -9.06 -8.31
CA GLY A 108 -5.62 -7.95 -7.37
C GLY A 108 -4.71 -6.77 -7.73
N TRP A 109 -5.00 -5.60 -7.16
CA TRP A 109 -4.23 -4.37 -7.40
C TRP A 109 -2.76 -4.53 -7.02
N PHE A 110 -2.44 -5.21 -5.92
CA PHE A 110 -1.04 -5.40 -5.54
C PHE A 110 -0.29 -6.28 -6.54
N ALA A 111 -0.88 -7.40 -6.99
CA ALA A 111 -0.28 -8.24 -8.02
C ALA A 111 -0.13 -7.50 -9.36
N LYS A 112 -1.11 -6.67 -9.75
CA LYS A 112 -1.13 -5.97 -11.04
C LYS A 112 -0.27 -4.71 -11.09
N TYR A 113 -0.24 -3.94 -10.02
CA TYR A 113 0.24 -2.55 -10.05
C TYR A 113 1.41 -2.25 -9.11
N SER A 114 1.59 -3.01 -8.03
CA SER A 114 2.70 -2.80 -7.10
C SER A 114 4.00 -3.35 -7.69
N LYS A 115 5.09 -2.60 -7.55
CA LYS A 115 6.43 -3.08 -7.92
C LYS A 115 6.96 -4.17 -7.00
N TYR A 116 6.39 -4.31 -5.80
CA TYR A 116 6.72 -5.33 -4.82
C TYR A 116 5.80 -6.57 -4.92
N GLY A 117 4.85 -6.54 -5.86
CA GLY A 117 3.83 -7.58 -6.00
C GLY A 117 2.98 -7.73 -4.73
N GLU A 118 2.23 -8.83 -4.64
CA GLU A 118 1.37 -9.10 -3.49
C GLU A 118 2.18 -9.24 -2.19
N SER A 119 3.35 -9.87 -2.23
CA SER A 119 4.13 -10.21 -1.03
C SER A 119 4.80 -9.03 -0.32
N GLY A 120 4.98 -7.89 -0.98
CA GLY A 120 5.65 -6.71 -0.39
C GLY A 120 7.18 -6.86 -0.29
N ILE A 121 7.77 -6.26 0.75
CA ILE A 121 9.24 -6.21 0.98
C ILE A 121 9.74 -7.20 2.02
#